data_AF-A0A968Y229-F1
#
_entry.id   AF-A0A968Y229-F1
#
_cell.length_a   1.000
_cell.length_b   1.000
_cell.length_c   1.000
_cell.angle_alpha   90.00
_cell.angle_beta   90.00
_cell.angle_gamma   90.00
#
_symmetry.space_group_name_H-M   'P 1'
#
loop_
_entity.id
_entity.type
_entity.pdbx_description
1 polymer ?
#
loop_
_entity_poly.entity_id
_entity_poly.type
_entity_poly.pdbx_seq_one_letter_code
_entity_poly.pdbx_strand_id
1 'polypeptide(L)'
;MKRISDINPLGKERSNPSEAERAKLQQERLQEERDAGYQKLVELCNLGEFDMAKQLADRNYHWGYEIVDGMVMERIEFDRP
;
A
#
# COMPACT_ATOMS: atom_id res chain seq x y z
N MET A 1 -28.93 -19.41 33.87
CA MET A 1 -28.65 -18.18 33.09
C MET A 1 -27.45 -17.48 33.71
N LYS A 2 -26.25 -17.62 33.11
CA LYS A 2 -25.02 -16.99 33.61
C LYS A 2 -24.90 -15.60 32.99
N ARG A 3 -24.81 -14.57 33.84
CA ARG A 3 -24.71 -13.17 33.43
C ARG A 3 -23.30 -12.88 32.93
N ILE A 4 -23.21 -12.24 31.77
CA ILE A 4 -21.98 -11.86 31.06
C ILE A 4 -21.36 -10.66 31.80
N SER A 5 -20.66 -10.91 32.90
CA SER A 5 -20.12 -9.84 33.76
C SER A 5 -18.61 -9.99 34.03
N ASP A 6 -17.88 -10.65 33.13
CA ASP A 6 -16.42 -10.84 33.25
C ASP A 6 -15.68 -10.54 31.93
N ILE A 7 -16.11 -9.51 31.19
CA ILE A 7 -15.23 -8.85 30.22
C ILE A 7 -14.73 -7.59 30.91
N ASN A 8 -13.52 -7.64 31.43
CA ASN A 8 -12.79 -6.47 31.89
C ASN A 8 -12.50 -5.59 30.65
N PRO A 9 -13.17 -4.43 30.46
CA PRO A 9 -12.99 -3.62 29.26
C PRO A 9 -11.67 -2.81 29.31
N LEU A 10 -10.91 -2.90 30.40
CA LEU A 10 -9.62 -2.22 30.62
C LEU A 10 -8.44 -3.05 30.10
N GLY A 11 -8.58 -3.65 28.92
CA GLY A 11 -7.47 -4.24 28.20
C GLY A 11 -6.67 -3.16 27.48
N LYS A 12 -5.75 -2.51 28.20
CA LYS A 12 -4.84 -1.45 27.71
C LYS A 12 -5.57 -0.30 27.02
N GLU A 13 -5.64 0.86 27.68
CA GLU A 13 -5.78 2.14 26.97
C GLU A 13 -4.78 2.15 25.82
N ARG A 14 -5.25 1.93 24.59
CA ARG A 14 -4.48 2.29 23.40
C ARG A 14 -4.52 3.81 23.40
N SER A 15 -3.54 4.44 24.04
CA SER A 15 -3.32 5.87 23.91
C SER A 15 -3.45 6.21 22.43
N ASN A 16 -4.28 7.19 22.10
CA ASN A 16 -4.41 7.63 20.72
C ASN A 16 -3.00 7.95 20.21
N PRO A 17 -2.55 7.35 19.09
CA PRO A 17 -1.20 7.54 18.61
C PRO A 17 -0.95 9.03 18.44
N SER A 18 0.21 9.47 18.90
CA SER A 18 0.69 10.83 18.70
C SER A 18 0.74 11.16 17.20
N GLU A 19 0.77 12.44 16.86
CA GLU A 19 0.85 12.86 15.45
C GLU A 19 2.06 12.23 14.73
N ALA A 20 3.19 12.12 15.41
CA ALA A 20 4.39 11.44 14.91
C ALA A 20 4.17 9.93 14.69
N GLU A 21 3.49 9.24 15.62
CA GLU A 21 3.18 7.81 15.46
C GLU A 21 2.18 7.56 14.34
N ARG A 22 1.20 8.46 14.13
CA ARG A 22 0.26 8.38 13.00
C ARG A 22 0.98 8.55 11.68
N ALA A 23 1.87 9.54 11.58
CA ALA A 23 2.65 9.78 10.37
C ALA A 23 3.53 8.56 10.02
N LYS A 24 4.18 7.96 11.02
CA LYS A 24 4.97 6.74 10.84
C LYS A 24 4.13 5.56 10.36
N LEU A 25 2.99 5.29 11.00
CA LEU A 25 2.08 4.22 10.60
C LEU A 25 1.51 4.42 9.19
N GLN A 26 1.27 5.68 8.81
CA GLN A 26 0.82 6.01 7.47
C GLN A 26 1.92 5.75 6.44
N GLN A 27 3.17 6.14 6.74
CA GLN A 27 4.31 5.89 5.87
C GLN A 27 4.59 4.39 5.70
N GLU A 28 4.53 3.62 6.79
CA GLU A 28 4.67 2.16 6.75
C GLU A 28 3.59 1.52 5.86
N ARG A 29 2.33 1.94 6.02
CA ARG A 29 1.24 1.44 5.17
C ARG A 29 1.43 1.79 3.71
N LEU A 30 1.84 3.02 3.39
CA LEU A 30 2.10 3.43 2.02
C LEU A 30 3.24 2.62 1.40
N GLN A 31 4.28 2.29 2.18
CA GLN A 31 5.37 1.44 1.71
C GLN A 31 4.89 0.01 1.46
N GLU A 32 4.11 -0.58 2.37
CA GLU A 32 3.52 -1.91 2.18
C GLU A 32 2.62 -1.97 0.95
N GLU A 33 1.77 -0.95 0.74
CA GLU A 33 0.92 -0.84 -0.44
C GLU A 33 1.74 -0.74 -1.73
N ARG A 34 2.82 0.05 -1.72
CA ARG A 34 3.76 0.17 -2.84
C ARG A 34 4.42 -1.16 -3.17
N ASP A 35 4.96 -1.86 -2.17
CA ASP A 35 5.66 -3.13 -2.35
C ASP A 35 4.71 -4.23 -2.86
N ALA A 36 3.49 -4.29 -2.32
CA ALA A 36 2.44 -5.19 -2.80
C ALA A 36 2.01 -4.85 -4.24
N GLY A 37 1.92 -3.56 -4.56
CA GLY A 37 1.65 -3.07 -5.90
C GLY A 37 2.72 -3.54 -6.91
N TYR A 38 4.00 -3.38 -6.57
CA TYR A 38 5.11 -3.84 -7.40
C TYR A 38 5.02 -5.35 -7.71
N GLN A 39 4.82 -6.18 -6.68
CA GLN A 39 4.71 -7.63 -6.85
C GLN A 39 3.58 -8.01 -7.82
N LYS A 40 2.43 -7.34 -7.71
CA LYS A 40 1.28 -7.60 -8.57
C LYS A 40 1.52 -7.16 -10.01
N LEU A 41 2.20 -6.04 -10.22
CA LEU A 41 2.58 -5.59 -11.56
C LEU A 41 3.57 -6.56 -12.22
N VAL A 42 4.54 -7.08 -11.48
CA VAL A 42 5.49 -8.10 -11.96
C VAL A 42 4.76 -9.38 -12.34
N GLU A 43 3.83 -9.85 -11.51
CA GLU A 43 3.02 -11.04 -11.81
C GLU A 43 2.25 -10.88 -13.12
N LEU A 44 1.58 -9.74 -13.31
CA LEU A 44 0.86 -9.45 -14.56
C LEU A 44 1.81 -9.42 -15.76
N CYS A 45 2.99 -8.81 -15.63
CA CYS A 45 3.98 -8.80 -16.70
C CYS A 45 4.48 -10.21 -17.04
N ASN A 46 4.71 -11.06 -16.04
CA ASN A 46 5.12 -12.46 -16.25
C ASN A 46 4.05 -13.31 -16.94
N LEU A 47 2.77 -12.97 -16.75
CA LEU A 47 1.64 -13.61 -17.43
C LEU A 47 1.41 -13.07 -18.85
N GLY A 48 2.14 -12.03 -19.27
CA GLY A 48 1.94 -11.33 -20.55
C GLY A 48 0.76 -10.34 -20.54
N GLU A 49 0.17 -10.08 -19.37
CA GLU A 49 -1.00 -9.24 -19.17
C GLU A 49 -0.63 -7.76 -19.04
N PHE A 50 0.11 -7.24 -20.03
CA PHE A 50 0.73 -5.92 -19.98
C PHE A 50 -0.29 -4.77 -19.93
N ASP A 51 -1.41 -4.90 -20.65
CA ASP A 51 -2.47 -3.89 -20.63
C ASP A 51 -3.11 -3.78 -19.24
N MET A 52 -3.31 -4.92 -18.57
CA MET A 52 -3.83 -4.93 -17.20
C MET A 52 -2.80 -4.37 -16.22
N ALA A 53 -1.51 -4.72 -16.37
CA ALA A 53 -0.44 -4.15 -15.56
C ALA A 53 -0.39 -2.62 -15.70
N LYS A 54 -0.50 -2.11 -16.94
CA LYS A 54 -0.49 -0.68 -17.23
C LYS A 54 -1.68 0.04 -16.62
N GLN A 55 -2.90 -0.50 -16.81
CA GLN A 55 -4.10 0.07 -16.21
C GLN A 55 -4.04 0.07 -14.68
N LEU A 56 -3.46 -0.97 -14.08
CA LEU A 56 -3.30 -1.06 -12.63
C LEU A 56 -2.31 -0.02 -12.10
N ALA A 57 -1.17 0.15 -12.78
CA ALA A 57 -0.18 1.17 -12.45
C ALA A 57 -0.76 2.59 -12.59
N ASP A 58 -1.50 2.87 -13.66
CA ASP A 58 -2.12 4.19 -13.89
C ASP A 58 -3.20 4.53 -12.84
N ARG A 59 -3.97 3.53 -12.38
CA ARG A 59 -4.96 3.71 -11.30
C ARG A 59 -4.31 3.92 -9.94
N ASN A 60 -3.10 3.41 -9.74
CA ASN A 60 -2.35 3.49 -8.49
C ASN A 60 -1.08 4.30 -8.70
N TYR A 61 -1.23 5.48 -9.29
CA TYR A 61 -0.13 6.39 -9.60
C TYR A 61 0.80 6.67 -8.40
N HIS A 62 0.25 6.70 -7.19
CA HIS A 62 0.97 6.89 -5.93
C HIS A 62 1.99 5.77 -5.61
N TRP A 63 1.94 4.61 -6.28
CA TRP A 63 2.98 3.59 -6.15
C TRP A 63 4.29 3.98 -6.85
N GLY A 64 4.25 4.95 -7.76
CA GLY A 64 5.45 5.43 -8.45
C GLY A 64 6.02 4.43 -9.45
N TYR A 65 5.19 3.55 -10.02
CA TYR A 65 5.59 2.60 -11.05
C TYR A 65 4.88 2.86 -12.38
N GLU A 66 5.50 2.41 -13.46
CA GLU A 66 4.94 2.36 -14.81
C GLU A 66 5.35 1.07 -15.52
N ILE A 67 4.63 0.72 -16.59
CA ILE A 67 4.93 -0.44 -17.42
C ILE A 67 5.53 0.02 -18.74
N VAL A 68 6.78 -0.37 -18.99
CA VAL A 68 7.56 -0.04 -20.18
C VAL A 68 8.06 -1.34 -20.81
N ASP A 69 7.69 -1.59 -22.07
CA ASP A 69 8.08 -2.79 -22.81
C ASP A 69 7.84 -4.10 -22.06
N GLY A 70 6.74 -4.16 -21.29
CA GLY A 70 6.38 -5.33 -20.49
C GLY A 70 7.19 -5.51 -19.20
N MET A 71 7.91 -4.47 -18.76
CA MET A 71 8.65 -4.46 -17.51
C MET A 71 8.11 -3.38 -16.56
N VAL A 72 8.19 -3.65 -15.26
CA VAL A 72 7.86 -2.68 -14.21
C VAL A 72 9.06 -1.75 -14.02
N MET A 73 8.86 -0.44 -14.19
CA MET A 73 9.88 0.59 -13.98
C MET A 73 9.41 1.60 -12.94
N GLU A 74 10.34 2.23 -12.23
CA GLU A 74 10.01 3.41 -11.43
C GLU A 74 9.65 4.57 -12.36
N ARG A 75 8.55 5.25 -12.05
CA ARG A 75 8.11 6.42 -12.79
C ARG A 75 9.02 7.58 -12.46
N ILE A 76 9.73 8.08 -13.47
CA ILE A 76 10.51 9.29 -13.34
C ILE A 76 9.56 10.47 -13.54
N GLU A 77 9.07 11.04 -12.44
CA GLU A 77 8.50 12.38 -12.48
C GLU A 77 9.64 13.36 -12.76
N PHE A 78 9.81 13.73 -14.03
CA PHE A 78 10.61 14.91 -14.36
C PHE A 78 9.91 16.12 -13.77
N ASP A 79 10.37 16.54 -12.59
CA ASP A 79 10.04 17.83 -12.01
C ASP A 79 10.43 18.89 -13.05
N ARG A 80 9.43 19.44 -13.74
CA ARG A 80 9.67 20.49 -14.74
C ARG A 80 10.11 21.75 -13.98
N PRO A 81 11.22 22.39 -14.38
CA PRO A 81 11.69 23.63 -13.75
C PRO A 81 10.69 24.78 -13.89
#